data_AF-A0A1L0AW13-F1
#
_entry.id   AF-A0A1L0AW13-F1
#
_cell.length_a   1.000
_cell.length_b   1.000
_cell.length_c   1.000
_cell.angle_alpha   90.00
_cell.angle_beta   90.00
_cell.angle_gamma   90.00
#
_symmetry.space_group_name_H-M   'P 1'
#
loop_
_entity.id
_entity.type
_entity.pdbx_description
1 polymer ?
#
loop_
_entity_poly.entity_id
_entity_poly.type
_entity_poly.pdbx_seq_one_letter_code
_entity_poly.pdbx_strand_id
1 'polypeptide(L)' 'MPSVIELQAMTRGGPRTEKIWFNYEIDRVHWAAYAGKDFTDRQRIKRKAHRWGENYKNLSKSERLAILAAIMSVESMEA' A
#
# COMPACT_ATOMS: atom_id res chain seq x y z
N MET A 1 13.96 5.42 -11.94
CA MET A 1 15.35 5.20 -11.46
C MET A 1 15.27 4.38 -10.18
N PRO A 2 16.19 3.44 -9.91
CA PRO A 2 16.17 2.69 -8.64
C PRO A 2 16.29 3.67 -7.47
N SER A 3 15.44 3.50 -6.46
CA SER A 3 15.50 4.22 -5.20
C SER A 3 16.72 3.72 -4.42
N VAL A 4 17.49 4.66 -3.86
CA VAL A 4 18.68 4.38 -3.05
C VAL A 4 18.56 5.09 -1.71
N ILE A 5 18.88 4.40 -0.63
CA ILE A 5 19.02 5.01 0.70
C ILE A 5 20.43 4.78 1.23
N GLU A 6 20.94 5.76 1.97
CA GLU A 6 22.22 5.67 2.67
C GLU A 6 21.94 5.46 4.17
N LEU A 7 22.62 4.47 4.76
CA LEU A 7 22.57 4.25 6.21
C LEU A 7 23.98 4.19 6.81
N GLN A 8 24.08 4.63 8.06
CA GLN A 8 25.27 4.47 8.89
C GLN A 8 25.10 3.23 9.76
N ALA A 9 25.96 2.23 9.55
CA ALA A 9 25.97 0.99 10.32
C ALA A 9 27.26 0.86 11.12
N MET A 10 27.16 0.42 12.38
CA MET A 10 28.32 0.05 13.16
C MET A 10 28.83 -1.31 12.70
N THR A 11 30.04 -1.35 12.14
CA THR A 11 30.73 -2.59 11.80
C THR A 11 31.82 -2.89 12.81
N ARG A 12 32.40 -4.09 12.75
CA ARG A 12 33.55 -4.47 13.60
C ARG A 12 34.76 -3.52 13.44
N GLY A 13 34.86 -2.81 12.32
CA GLY A 13 35.91 -1.84 12.02
C GLY A 13 35.47 -0.37 12.20
N GLY A 14 34.40 -0.11 12.94
CA GLY A 14 33.83 1.22 13.15
C GLY A 14 32.64 1.55 12.24
N PRO A 15 32.12 2.78 12.32
CA PRO A 15 30.96 3.21 11.54
C PRO A 15 31.29 3.26 10.03
N ARG A 16 30.40 2.73 9.21
CA ARG A 16 30.48 2.75 7.75
C ARG A 16 29.17 3.25 7.16
N THR A 17 29.26 3.94 6.02
CA THR A 17 28.10 4.35 5.23
C THR A 17 27.85 3.31 4.15
N GLU A 18 26.66 2.73 4.13
CA GLU A 18 26.22 1.71 3.18
C GLU A 18 25.10 2.24 2.28
N LYS A 19 25.04 1.75 1.03
CA LYS A 19 24.00 2.08 0.05
C LYS A 19 23.11 0.86 -0.18
N ILE A 20 21.81 1.01 0.05
CA ILE A 20 20.81 -0.02 -0.29
C ILE A 20 20.07 0.42 -1.54
N TRP A 21 20.06 -0.45 -2.54
CA TRP A 21 19.34 -0.26 -3.80
C TRP A 21 18.04 -1.06 -3.78
N PHE A 22 16.95 -0.43 -4.22
CA PHE A 22 15.66 -1.09 -4.32
C PHE A 22 15.22 -1.16 -5.78
N ASN A 23 14.59 -2.28 -6.13
CA ASN A 23 13.93 -2.50 -7.42
C ASN A 23 12.46 -2.02 -7.40
N TYR A 24 12.03 -1.34 -6.34
CA TYR A 24 10.69 -0.79 -6.16
C TYR A 24 10.73 0.53 -5.39
N GLU A 25 9.66 1.31 -5.47
CA GLU A 25 9.51 2.55 -4.71
C GLU A 25 9.34 2.27 -3.22
N ILE A 26 10.25 2.79 -2.40
CA ILE A 26 10.34 2.44 -0.99
C ILE A 26 9.14 2.91 -0.16
N ASP A 27 8.50 4.00 -0.59
CA ASP A 27 7.33 4.59 0.08
C ASP A 27 6.01 3.94 -0.36
N ARG A 28 6.04 2.99 -1.29
CA ARG A 28 4.83 2.36 -1.81
C ARG A 28 4.34 1.27 -0.84
N VAL A 29 3.09 1.42 -0.40
CA VAL A 29 2.42 0.39 0.40
C VAL A 29 1.92 -0.72 -0.52
N HIS A 30 2.65 -1.84 -0.55
CA HIS A 30 2.32 -2.99 -1.41
C HIS A 30 1.25 -3.93 -0.83
N TRP A 31 0.83 -3.72 0.41
CA TRP A 31 -0.14 -4.56 1.07
C TRP A 31 -1.12 -3.75 1.90
N ALA A 32 -2.42 -4.00 1.72
CA ALA A 32 -3.49 -3.22 2.34
C ALA A 32 -3.43 -3.20 3.88
N ALA A 33 -2.84 -4.21 4.52
CA ALA A 33 -2.71 -4.23 5.99
C ALA A 33 -1.77 -3.13 6.53
N TYR A 34 -0.89 -2.57 5.70
CA TYR A 34 0.00 -1.47 6.07
C TYR A 34 -0.52 -0.09 5.63
N ALA A 35 -1.75 -0.01 5.12
CA ALA A 35 -2.36 1.27 4.75
C ALA A 35 -2.68 2.10 6.01
N GLY A 36 -2.19 3.34 6.05
CA GLY A 36 -2.47 4.32 7.10
C GLY A 36 -1.26 4.64 7.98
N LYS A 37 -1.15 5.91 8.35
CA LYS A 37 0.05 6.48 9.00
C LYS A 37 0.22 6.12 10.48
N ASP A 38 -0.89 5.88 11.19
CA ASP A 38 -0.90 5.64 12.63
C ASP A 38 -1.99 4.62 13.02
N PHE A 39 -2.07 4.28 14.31
CA PHE A 39 -3.08 3.32 14.80
C PHE A 39 -4.51 3.76 14.47
N THR A 40 -4.82 5.04 14.69
CA THR A 40 -6.17 5.59 14.50
C THR A 40 -6.57 5.58 13.02
N ASP A 41 -5.65 5.98 12.14
CA ASP A 41 -5.89 5.98 10.70
C ASP A 41 -6.03 4.56 10.16
N ARG A 42 -5.21 3.62 10.63
CA ARG A 42 -5.38 2.18 10.30
C ARG A 42 -6.75 1.67 10.72
N GLN A 43 -7.22 2.01 11.93
CA GLN A 43 -8.56 1.63 12.38
C GLN A 43 -9.66 2.29 11.52
N ARG A 44 -9.50 3.57 11.14
CA ARG A 44 -10.43 4.28 10.25
C ARG A 44 -10.53 3.60 8.87
N ILE A 45 -9.39 3.29 8.25
CA ILE A 45 -9.31 2.59 6.97
C ILE A 45 -9.97 1.21 7.07
N LYS A 46 -9.65 0.44 8.12
CA LYS A 46 -10.26 -0.87 8.37
C LYS A 46 -11.79 -0.80 8.45
N ARG A 47 -12.33 0.17 9.19
CA ARG A 47 -13.79 0.38 9.31
C ARG A 47 -14.41 0.80 7.96
N LYS A 48 -13.74 1.67 7.21
CA LYS A 48 -14.19 2.09 5.87
C LYS A 48 -14.24 0.89 4.92
N ALA A 49 -13.17 0.11 4.85
CA ALA A 49 -13.09 -1.09 4.02
C ALA A 49 -14.19 -2.10 4.38
N HIS A 50 -14.42 -2.35 5.68
CA HIS A 50 -15.49 -3.25 6.13
C HIS A 50 -16.88 -2.76 5.67
N ARG A 51 -17.19 -1.47 5.86
CA ARG A 51 -18.47 -0.89 5.43
C ARG A 51 -18.68 -1.01 3.91
N TRP A 52 -17.64 -0.71 3.13
CA TRP A 52 -17.69 -0.85 1.68
C TRP A 52 -17.90 -2.31 1.26
N GLY A 53 -17.23 -3.25 1.92
CA GLY A 53 -17.40 -4.68 1.67
C GLY A 53 -18.83 -5.15 1.93
N GLU A 54 -19.44 -4.75 3.04
CA GLU A 54 -20.84 -5.09 3.34
C GLU A 54 -21.81 -4.48 2.32
N ASN A 55 -21.63 -3.20 1.98
CA ASN A 55 -22.45 -2.55 0.96
C ASN A 55 -22.33 -3.26 -0.39
N TYR A 56 -21.11 -3.57 -0.82
CA TYR A 56 -20.84 -4.26 -2.08
C TYR A 56 -21.42 -5.67 -2.10
N LYS A 57 -21.33 -6.41 -0.99
CA LYS A 57 -21.90 -7.75 -0.85
C LYS A 57 -23.42 -7.76 -1.03
N ASN A 58 -24.10 -6.72 -0.57
CA ASN A 58 -25.56 -6.59 -0.66
C ASN A 58 -26.08 -6.24 -2.07
N LEU A 59 -25.21 -5.84 -2.99
CA LEU A 59 -25.60 -5.56 -4.38
C LEU A 59 -25.84 -6.84 -5.18
N SER A 60 -26.60 -6.72 -6.28
CA SER A 60 -26.77 -7.82 -7.23
C SER A 60 -25.43 -8.19 -7.91
N LYS A 61 -25.35 -9.41 -8.46
CA LYS A 61 -24.12 -9.90 -9.10
C LYS A 61 -23.65 -9.01 -10.26
N SER A 62 -24.59 -8.50 -11.07
CA SER A 62 -24.30 -7.62 -12.21
C SER A 62 -23.74 -6.27 -11.75
N GLU A 63 -24.36 -5.66 -10.73
CA GLU A 63 -23.88 -4.39 -10.15
C GLU A 63 -22.48 -4.54 -9.55
N ARG A 64 -22.21 -5.65 -8.85
CA ARG A 64 -20.87 -5.94 -8.33
C ARG A 64 -19.83 -5.97 -9.45
N LEU A 65 -20.11 -6.69 -10.53
CA LEU A 65 -19.19 -6.79 -11.67
C LEU A 65 -18.92 -5.43 -12.32
N ALA A 66 -19.97 -4.63 -12.52
CA ALA A 66 -19.84 -3.29 -13.10
C ALA A 66 -18.99 -2.36 -12.22
N ILE A 67 -19.22 -2.37 -10.91
CA ILE A 67 -18.45 -1.56 -9.96
C ILE A 67 -16.99 -2.03 -9.90
N LEU A 68 -16.74 -3.35 -9.87
CA LEU A 68 -15.39 -3.89 -9.89
C LEU A 68 -14.62 -3.43 -11.13
N ALA A 69 -15.24 -3.51 -12.31
CA ALA A 69 -14.63 -3.03 -13.56
C ALA A 69 -14.28 -1.54 -13.49
N ALA A 70 -15.16 -0.72 -12.92
CA ALA A 70 -14.90 0.70 -12.73
C ALA A 70 -13.72 0.96 -11.77
N ILE A 71 -13.62 0.23 -10.65
CA ILE A 71 -12.49 0.33 -9.71
C ILE A 71 -11.19 -0.10 -10.40
N MET A 72 -11.17 -1.24 -11.09
CA MET A 72 -9.98 -1.71 -11.80
C MET A 72 -9.52 -0.73 -12.89
N SER A 73 -10.46 -0.04 -13.56
CA SER A 73 -10.11 1.02 -14.50
C SER A 73 -9.32 2.13 -13.83
N VAL A 74 -9.74 2.61 -12.65
CA VAL A 74 -9.02 3.64 -11.89
C VAL A 74 -7.61 3.18 -11.52
N GLU A 75 -7.48 1.98 -10.98
CA GLU A 75 -6.18 1.44 -10.56
C GLU A 75 -5.23 1.24 -11.75
N SER A 76 -5.75 0.89 -12.93
CA SER A 76 -4.93 0.74 -14.14
C SER A 76 -4.35 2.06 -14.67
N MET A 77 -4.91 3.20 -14.26
CA MET A 77 -4.44 4.54 -14.64
C MET A 77 -3.35 5.05 -13.71
N GLU A 78 -3.22 4.48 -12.50
CA GLU A 78 -2.19 4.83 -11.51
C GLU A 78 -0.95 3.93 -11.57
N ALA A 79 -1.03 2.81 -12.30
CA ALA A 79 0.05 1.83 -12.48
C ALA A 79 0.98 2.19 -13.64
#